data_AF-A0A0C2C846-F1
#
_entry.id   AF-A0A0C2C846-F1
#
_cell.length_a   1.000
_cell.length_b   1.000
_cell.length_c   1.000
_cell.angle_alpha   90.00
_cell.angle_beta   90.00
_cell.angle_gamma   90.00
#
_symmetry.space_group_name_H-M   'P 1'
#
loop_
_entity.id
_entity.type
_entity.pdbx_description
1 polymer ?
#
loop_
_entity_poly.entity_id
_entity_poly.type
_entity_poly.pdbx_seq_one_letter_code
_entity_poly.pdbx_strand_id
1 'polypeptide(L)' 'MIKHGRDSANPVNPCRYKLLNKTKRDWRNDGLSSLRYKLLNVTLEPLYTHILVDLLEAEEKPLVNKQFC' A
#
# COMPACT_ATOMS: atom_id res chain seq x y z
N MET A 1 -7.40 6.34 18.43
CA MET A 1 -6.33 6.78 17.52
C MET A 1 -5.30 7.54 18.30
N ILE A 2 -4.02 7.29 18.05
CA ILE A 2 -2.93 8.10 18.60
C ILE A 2 -3.20 9.52 18.10
N LYS A 3 -3.47 10.44 19.03
CA LYS A 3 -3.80 11.82 18.70
C LYS A 3 -2.50 12.56 18.41
N HIS A 4 -2.46 13.30 17.31
CA HIS A 4 -1.52 14.39 17.15
C HIS A 4 -2.25 15.70 17.49
N GLY A 5 -1.54 16.80 17.78
CA GLY A 5 -2.16 18.07 18.20
C GLY A 5 -3.16 18.63 17.17
N ARG A 6 -3.94 19.67 17.53
CA ARG A 6 -5.04 20.32 16.74
C ARG A 6 -5.10 19.82 15.29
N ASP A 7 -5.84 18.74 15.07
CA ASP A 7 -5.95 18.12 13.75
C ASP A 7 -6.53 19.14 12.76
N SER A 8 -5.70 19.59 11.81
CA SER A 8 -6.18 20.31 10.64
C SER A 8 -7.12 19.41 9.85
N ALA A 9 -8.18 19.98 9.25
CA ALA A 9 -9.08 19.21 8.41
C ALA A 9 -8.31 18.46 7.30
N ASN A 10 -8.77 17.26 6.94
CA ASN A 10 -8.15 16.47 5.87
C ASN A 10 -8.19 17.26 4.55
N PRO A 11 -7.04 17.46 3.87
CA PRO A 11 -7.02 18.16 2.60
C PRO A 11 -7.83 17.40 1.54
N VAL A 12 -8.38 18.15 0.58
CA VAL A 12 -9.08 17.55 -0.57
C VAL A 12 -8.10 16.72 -1.37
N ASN A 13 -8.44 15.46 -1.67
CA ASN A 13 -7.65 14.61 -2.55
C ASN A 13 -7.97 14.92 -4.02
N PRO A 14 -7.07 15.58 -4.78
CA PRO A 14 -7.33 15.97 -6.17
C PRO A 14 -7.50 14.76 -7.12
N CYS A 15 -6.97 13.60 -6.74
CA CYS A 15 -7.01 12.36 -7.53
C CYS A 15 -8.23 11.48 -7.25
N ARG A 16 -9.15 11.89 -6.35
CA ARG A 16 -10.24 11.05 -5.83
C ARG A 16 -11.01 10.30 -6.93
N TYR A 17 -11.52 11.00 -7.94
CA TYR A 17 -12.33 10.38 -8.99
C TYR A 17 -11.52 9.46 -9.91
N LYS A 18 -10.24 9.80 -10.17
CA LYS A 18 -9.33 8.94 -10.93
C LYS A 18 -9.06 7.63 -10.19
N LEU A 19 -8.83 7.70 -8.87
CA LEU A 19 -8.65 6.54 -8.01
C LEU A 19 -9.89 5.65 -7.97
N LEU A 20 -11.08 6.23 -7.76
CA LEU A 20 -12.35 5.46 -7.76
C LEU A 20 -12.58 4.70 -9.08
N ASN A 21 -12.33 5.37 -10.21
CA ASN A 21 -12.45 4.74 -11.53
C ASN A 21 -11.41 3.63 -11.74
N LYS A 22 -10.17 3.84 -11.29
CA LYS A 22 -9.11 2.82 -11.35
C LYS A 22 -9.47 1.60 -10.51
N THR A 23 -9.86 1.79 -9.25
CA THR A 23 -10.27 0.70 -8.37
C THR A 23 -11.38 -0.14 -8.99
N LYS A 24 -12.41 0.48 -9.59
CA LYS A 24 -13.51 -0.26 -10.24
C LYS A 24 -13.03 -1.19 -11.37
N ARG A 25 -11.94 -0.85 -12.06
CA ARG A 25 -11.35 -1.68 -13.12
C ARG A 25 -10.44 -2.77 -12.56
N ASP A 26 -9.61 -2.40 -11.59
CA ASP A 26 -8.43 -3.21 -11.26
C ASP A 26 -8.68 -4.18 -10.09
N TRP A 27 -9.67 -3.92 -9.23
CA TRP A 27 -9.87 -4.64 -7.95
C TRP A 27 -9.99 -6.17 -8.05
N ARG A 28 -10.40 -6.71 -9.21
CA ARG A 28 -10.52 -8.16 -9.41
C ARG A 28 -9.19 -8.84 -9.68
N ASN A 29 -8.23 -8.10 -10.24
CA ASN A 29 -6.99 -8.65 -10.77
C ASN A 29 -5.76 -8.12 -10.01
N ASP A 30 -5.88 -6.97 -9.35
CA ASP A 30 -4.86 -6.32 -8.54
C ASP A 30 -5.21 -6.49 -7.05
N GLY A 31 -4.50 -7.38 -6.36
CA GLY A 31 -4.80 -7.79 -4.98
C GLY A 31 -4.06 -9.05 -4.56
N LEU A 32 -4.69 -9.88 -3.72
CA LEU A 32 -4.07 -11.11 -3.18
C LEU A 32 -3.64 -12.11 -4.27
N SER A 33 -4.37 -12.17 -5.39
CA SER A 33 -4.07 -13.07 -6.51
C SER A 33 -2.81 -12.68 -7.29
N SER A 34 -2.38 -11.42 -7.22
CA SER A 34 -1.22 -10.88 -7.94
C SER A 34 -0.09 -10.40 -7.02
N LEU A 35 -0.24 -10.56 -5.71
CA LEU A 35 0.75 -10.17 -4.71
C LEU A 35 2.06 -10.95 -4.88
N ARG A 36 3.14 -10.25 -5.18
CA ARG A 36 4.50 -10.79 -5.27
C ARG A 36 5.37 -10.20 -4.16
N TYR A 37 6.04 -11.07 -3.41
CA TYR A 37 7.00 -10.69 -2.38
C TYR A 37 7.96 -11.86 -2.14
N LYS A 38 9.11 -11.55 -1.53
CA LYS A 38 10.06 -12.55 -1.06
C LYS A 38 10.17 -12.46 0.46
N LEU A 39 9.96 -13.59 1.14
CA LEU A 39 10.19 -13.68 2.58
C LEU A 39 11.70 -13.65 2.86
N LEU A 40 12.14 -12.71 3.70
CA LEU A 40 13.54 -12.55 4.09
C LEU A 40 13.81 -13.15 5.47
N ASN A 41 12.93 -12.88 6.43
CA ASN A 41 13.09 -13.38 7.80
C ASN A 41 11.75 -13.45 8.54
N VAL A 42 11.65 -14.34 9.52
CA VAL A 42 10.55 -14.42 10.48
C VAL A 42 11.13 -14.48 11.87
N THR A 43 10.81 -13.49 12.71
CA THR A 43 11.24 -13.41 14.11
C THR A 43 10.02 -13.41 15.02
N LEU A 44 9.99 -14.37 15.94
CA LEU A 44 8.95 -14.48 16.96
C LEU A 44 9.37 -13.68 18.19
N GLU A 45 8.71 -12.56 18.43
CA GLU A 45 8.90 -11.74 19.61
C GLU A 45 7.82 -12.06 20.64
N PRO A 46 8.03 -11.79 21.94
CA PRO A 46 7.06 -12.14 22.98
C PRO A 46 5.66 -11.55 22.77
N LEU A 47 5.54 -10.43 22.05
CA LEU A 47 4.28 -9.70 21.84
C LEU A 47 3.85 -9.59 20.38
N TYR A 48 4.67 -10.03 19.42
CA TYR A 48 4.35 -9.97 17.99
C TYR A 48 5.23 -10.92 17.16
N THR A 49 4.80 -11.19 15.93
CA THR A 49 5.66 -11.84 14.93
C THR A 49 6.09 -10.81 13.92
N HIS A 50 7.39 -10.64 13.75
CA HIS A 50 7.94 -9.77 12.72
C HIS A 50 8.33 -10.58 11.49
N ILE A 51 7.67 -10.25 10.38
CA ILE A 51 7.84 -10.89 9.09
C ILE A 51 8.51 -9.85 8.18
N LEU A 52 9.80 -10.03 7.93
CA LEU A 52 10.57 -9.18 7.05
C LEU A 52 10.44 -9.70 5.61
N VAL A 53 9.98 -8.85 4.70
CA VAL A 53 9.75 -9.19 3.29
C VAL A 53 10.38 -8.16 2.36
N ASP A 54 10.79 -8.62 1.18
CA ASP A 54 11.12 -7.77 0.04
C ASP A 54 9.91 -7.70 -0.89
N LEU A 55 9.43 -6.47 -1.15
CA LEU A 55 8.29 -6.18 -2.02
C LEU A 55 8.70 -5.89 -3.47
N LEU A 56 9.98 -6.08 -3.83
CA LEU A 56 10.49 -5.83 -5.18
C LEU A 56 10.29 -4.38 -5.63
N GLU A 57 10.38 -3.42 -4.70
CA GLU A 57 10.02 -2.02 -4.95
C GLU A 57 10.79 -1.39 -6.12
N ALA A 58 12.05 -1.78 -6.33
CA ALA A 58 12.89 -1.23 -7.40
C ALA A 58 12.27 -1.44 -8.80
N GLU A 59 11.57 -2.56 -9.01
CA GLU A 59 10.97 -2.94 -10.28
C GLU A 59 9.52 -2.43 -10.41
N GLU A 60 8.73 -2.59 -9.35
CA GLU A 60 7.28 -2.37 -9.40
C GLU A 60 6.88 -0.89 -9.20
N LYS A 61 7.59 -0.17 -8.32
CA LYS A 61 7.23 1.19 -7.89
C LYS A 61 7.21 2.22 -9.04
N PRO A 62 8.13 2.19 -10.02
CA PRO A 62 8.06 3.08 -11.18
C PRO A 62 6.80 2.88 -12.04
N LEU A 63 6.32 1.65 -12.17
CA LEU A 63 5.12 1.33 -12.95
C LEU A 63 3.85 1.78 -12.23
N VAL A 64 3.79 1.48 -10.93
CA VAL A 64 2.72 1.89 -10.02
C VAL A 64 2.58 3.41 -10.00
N ASN A 65 3.68 4.14 -9.78
CA ASN A 65 3.67 5.60 -9.69
C ASN A 65 3.22 6.28 -11.00
N LYS A 66 3.44 5.68 -12.17
CA LYS A 66 2.93 6.19 -13.45
C LYS A 66 1.40 6.07 -13.56
N GLN A 67 0.80 5.09 -12.89
CA GLN A 67 -0.64 4.84 -12.93
C GLN A 67 -1.42 5.69 -11.93
N PHE A 68 -0.78 6.03 -10.82
CA PHE A 68 -1.32 6.97 -9.85
C PHE A 68 -1.07 8.42 -10.31
N CYS A 69 -1.91 9.34 -9.84
CA CYS A 69 -1.40 10.68 -9.62
C CYS A 69 -1.00 10.77 -8.14
#